data_AF-A0A7L3EBE8-F1
#
_entry.id   AF-A0A7L3EBE8-F1
#
_cell.length_a   1.000
_cell.length_b   1.000
_cell.length_c   1.000
_cell.angle_alpha   90.00
_cell.angle_beta   90.00
_cell.angle_gamma   90.00
#
_symmetry.space_group_name_H-M   'P 1'
#
loop_
_entity.id
_entity.type
_entity.pdbx_description
1 polymer ?
#
loop_
_entity_poly.entity_id
_entity_poly.type
_entity_poly.pdbx_seq_one_letter_code
_entity_poly.pdbx_strand_id
1 'polypeptide(L)'
;APSPDPQRVFVALGFGFFAELTLPEALRHLERRSSLLQRLSDSLTRDGAKIRAHIRLVLEVTPPPYLATPLSPVGPRPSSLKPRPQTLCPSPRACGSCRGSRTPP
;
A
#
# COMPACT_ATOMS: atom_id res chain seq x y z
N ALA A 1 -3.02 42.51 -13.55
CA ALA A 1 -3.98 41.74 -14.36
C ALA A 1 -5.24 41.51 -13.54
N PRO A 2 -6.45 41.58 -14.12
CA PRO A 2 -7.68 41.25 -13.40
C PRO A 2 -7.67 39.79 -12.93
N SER A 3 -8.17 39.55 -11.72
CA SER A 3 -8.33 38.18 -11.19
C SER A 3 -9.40 37.44 -11.99
N PRO A 4 -9.18 36.18 -12.39
CA PRO A 4 -10.21 35.38 -13.02
C PRO A 4 -11.41 35.21 -12.08
N ASP A 5 -12.59 35.06 -12.65
CA ASP A 5 -13.84 34.90 -11.91
C ASP A 5 -13.76 33.69 -10.97
N PRO A 6 -13.88 33.87 -9.65
CA PRO A 6 -13.65 32.79 -8.66
C PRO A 6 -14.70 31.68 -8.70
N GLN A 7 -15.76 31.84 -9.51
CA GLN A 7 -16.90 30.92 -9.61
C GLN A 7 -16.71 29.84 -10.68
N ARG A 8 -15.67 29.94 -11.52
CA ARG A 8 -15.39 29.01 -12.61
C ARG A 8 -14.01 28.40 -12.47
N VAL A 9 -13.92 27.09 -12.65
CA VAL A 9 -12.69 26.32 -12.48
C VAL A 9 -12.51 25.34 -13.63
N PHE A 10 -11.28 25.15 -14.09
CA PHE A 10 -10.95 24.14 -15.08
C PHE A 10 -10.69 22.81 -14.39
N VAL A 11 -11.45 21.79 -14.77
CA VAL A 11 -11.31 20.43 -14.24
C VAL A 11 -10.81 19.50 -15.34
N ALA A 12 -9.76 18.74 -15.04
CA ALA A 12 -9.22 17.75 -15.96
C ALA A 12 -10.21 16.61 -16.16
N LEU A 13 -10.63 16.36 -17.40
CA LEU A 13 -11.48 15.23 -17.76
C LEU A 13 -10.67 13.97 -18.06
N GLY A 14 -9.40 14.12 -18.45
CA GLY A 14 -8.51 13.04 -18.86
C GLY A 14 -8.06 13.23 -20.31
N PHE A 15 -7.06 12.45 -20.76
CA PHE A 15 -6.54 12.50 -22.13
C PHE A 15 -6.13 13.91 -22.61
N GLY A 16 -5.70 14.79 -21.69
CA GLY A 16 -5.34 16.17 -22.00
C GLY A 16 -6.51 17.15 -22.17
N PHE A 17 -7.76 16.71 -21.95
CA PHE A 17 -8.94 17.58 -22.03
C PHE A 17 -9.30 18.18 -20.67
N PHE A 18 -9.73 19.44 -20.71
CA PHE A 18 -10.20 20.21 -19.58
C PHE A 18 -11.57 20.81 -19.89
N ALA A 19 -12.43 20.88 -18.88
CA ALA A 19 -13.71 21.58 -18.97
C ALA A 19 -13.75 22.70 -17.94
N GLU A 20 -14.25 23.85 -18.37
CA GLU A 20 -14.60 24.95 -17.48
C GLU A 20 -15.95 24.63 -16.83
N LEU A 21 -15.96 24.48 -15.51
CA LEU A 21 -17.14 24.13 -14.72
C LEU A 21 -17.39 25.20 -13.67
N THR A 22 -18.64 25.31 -13.22
CA THR A 22 -18.92 26.06 -12.01
C THR A 22 -18.38 25.31 -10.78
N LEU A 23 -18.08 26.04 -9.71
CA LEU A 23 -17.62 25.46 -8.45
C LEU A 23 -18.48 24.26 -7.95
N PRO A 24 -19.82 24.35 -7.86
CA PRO A 24 -20.63 23.21 -7.41
C PRO A 24 -20.57 22.01 -8.37
N GLU A 25 -20.48 22.23 -9.67
CA GLU A 25 -20.34 21.15 -10.66
C GLU A 25 -19.00 20.43 -10.54
N ALA A 26 -17.92 21.19 -10.34
CA ALA A 26 -16.59 20.65 -10.12
C ALA A 26 -16.55 19.76 -8.86
N LEU A 27 -17.13 20.22 -7.75
CA LEU A 27 -17.23 19.43 -6.52
C LEU A 27 -18.02 18.13 -6.74
N ARG A 28 -19.17 18.19 -7.42
CA ARG A 28 -19.96 16.99 -7.77
C ARG A 28 -19.21 16.04 -8.70
N HIS A 29 -18.31 16.54 -9.54
CA HIS A 29 -17.47 15.72 -10.41
C HIS A 29 -16.37 15.01 -9.62
N LEU A 30 -15.71 15.72 -8.71
CA LEU A 30 -14.72 15.16 -7.78
C LEU A 30 -15.32 14.06 -6.91
N GLU A 31 -16.47 14.31 -6.29
CA GLU A 31 -17.15 13.34 -5.43
C GLU A 31 -17.50 12.05 -6.20
N ARG A 32 -18.04 12.18 -7.41
CA ARG A 32 -18.35 11.04 -8.28
C ARG A 32 -17.11 10.21 -8.61
N ARG A 33 -15.98 10.86 -8.91
CA ARG A 33 -14.71 10.16 -9.20
C ARG A 33 -14.14 9.48 -7.98
N SER A 34 -14.14 10.15 -6.83
CA SER A 34 -13.69 9.57 -5.55
C SER A 34 -14.51 8.34 -5.19
N SER A 35 -15.85 8.42 -5.30
CA SER A 35 -16.75 7.29 -5.07
C SER A 35 -16.48 6.11 -6.01
N LEU A 36 -16.29 6.39 -7.32
CA LEU A 36 -15.96 5.36 -8.29
C LEU A 36 -14.63 4.66 -7.95
N LEU A 37 -13.58 5.45 -7.70
CA LEU A 37 -12.25 4.92 -7.37
C LEU A 37 -12.28 4.10 -6.07
N GLN A 38 -13.02 4.54 -5.06
CA GLN A 38 -13.20 3.78 -3.82
C GLN A 38 -13.86 2.42 -4.09
N ARG A 39 -14.96 2.40 -4.86
CA ARG A 39 -15.66 1.15 -5.21
C ARG A 39 -14.78 0.18 -5.98
N LEU A 40 -13.98 0.69 -6.92
CA LEU A 40 -13.02 -0.13 -7.68
C LEU A 40 -11.93 -0.67 -6.76
N SER A 41 -11.37 0.16 -5.89
CA SER A 41 -10.39 -0.24 -4.88
C SER A 41 -10.93 -1.35 -3.99
N ASP A 42 -12.17 -1.22 -3.51
CA ASP A 42 -12.82 -2.21 -2.65
C ASP A 42 -13.04 -3.53 -3.39
N SER A 43 -13.49 -3.48 -4.65
CA SER A 43 -13.66 -4.67 -5.49
C SER A 43 -12.34 -5.41 -5.68
N LEU A 44 -11.31 -4.70 -6.13
CA LEU A 44 -9.98 -5.29 -6.37
C LEU A 44 -9.36 -5.82 -5.07
N THR A 45 -9.62 -5.17 -3.94
CA THR A 45 -9.20 -5.66 -2.62
C THR A 45 -9.85 -7.01 -2.28
N ARG A 46 -11.16 -7.14 -2.52
CA ARG A 46 -11.91 -8.38 -2.31
C ARG A 46 -11.46 -9.49 -3.26
N ASP A 47 -11.29 -9.17 -4.53
CA ASP A 47 -10.83 -10.12 -5.55
C ASP A 47 -9.42 -10.62 -5.25
N GLY A 48 -8.52 -9.71 -4.86
CA GLY A 48 -7.17 -10.06 -4.40
C GLY A 48 -7.19 -10.97 -3.17
N ALA A 49 -8.06 -10.71 -2.19
CA ALA A 49 -8.23 -11.58 -1.03
C ALA A 49 -8.74 -12.97 -1.42
N LYS A 50 -9.69 -13.04 -2.35
CA LYS A 50 -10.22 -14.31 -2.88
C LYS A 50 -9.12 -15.13 -3.54
N ILE A 51 -8.31 -14.52 -4.41
CA ILE A 51 -7.20 -15.21 -5.08
C ILE A 51 -6.20 -15.75 -4.05
N ARG A 52 -5.78 -14.92 -3.08
CA ARG A 52 -4.86 -15.35 -2.01
C ARG A 52 -5.41 -16.54 -1.21
N ALA A 53 -6.71 -16.52 -0.89
CA ALA A 53 -7.35 -17.62 -0.18
C ALA A 53 -7.38 -18.91 -1.01
N HIS A 54 -7.68 -18.84 -2.31
CA HIS A 54 -7.67 -20.01 -3.19
C HIS A 54 -6.28 -20.64 -3.30
N ILE A 55 -5.24 -19.82 -3.50
CA ILE A 55 -3.85 -20.30 -3.52
C ILE A 55 -3.52 -21.00 -2.21
N ARG A 56 -3.86 -20.38 -1.07
CA ARG A 56 -3.58 -20.96 0.24
C ARG A 56 -4.30 -22.28 0.46
N LEU A 57 -5.57 -22.39 0.05
CA LEU A 57 -6.31 -23.65 0.14
C LEU A 57 -5.62 -24.78 -0.63
N VAL A 58 -5.15 -24.53 -1.85
CA VAL A 58 -4.43 -25.52 -2.65
C VAL A 58 -3.13 -25.97 -1.97
N LEU A 59 -2.39 -25.04 -1.38
CA LEU A 59 -1.10 -25.31 -0.74
C LEU A 59 -1.22 -25.95 0.66
N GLU A 60 -2.24 -25.60 1.44
CA GLU A 60 -2.43 -26.13 2.81
C GLU A 60 -3.11 -27.52 2.79
N VAL A 61 -4.00 -27.79 1.81
CA VAL A 61 -4.62 -29.12 1.62
C VAL A 61 -3.61 -30.15 1.10
N THR A 62 -2.52 -29.68 0.51
CA THR A 62 -1.43 -30.54 0.04
C THR A 62 -0.19 -30.25 0.89
N PRO A 63 -0.07 -30.79 2.11
CA PRO A 63 1.18 -30.69 2.84
C PRO A 63 2.27 -31.26 1.91
N PRO A 64 3.34 -30.50 1.64
CA PRO A 64 4.41 -31.02 0.83
C PRO A 64 4.91 -32.32 1.50
N PRO A 65 5.18 -33.39 0.73
CA PRO A 65 5.58 -34.68 1.30
C PRO A 65 6.83 -34.58 2.18
N TYR A 66 7.62 -33.51 2.06
CA TYR A 66 8.79 -33.22 2.87
C TYR A 66 8.50 -32.56 4.24
N LEU A 67 7.29 -32.02 4.49
CA LEU A 67 6.90 -31.46 5.80
C LEU A 67 6.20 -32.49 6.71
N ALA A 68 5.83 -33.66 6.18
CA ALA A 68 5.30 -34.77 6.97
C ALA A 68 6.39 -35.55 7.73
N THR A 69 7.66 -35.29 7.44
CA THR A 69 8.80 -35.86 8.18
C THR A 69 8.94 -35.15 9.54
N PRO A 70 8.98 -35.87 10.67
CA PRO A 70 9.39 -35.28 11.94
C PRO A 70 10.76 -34.63 11.75
N LEU A 71 10.87 -33.33 12.04
CA LEU A 71 12.16 -32.68 12.13
C LEU A 71 12.98 -33.42 13.19
N SER A 72 13.98 -34.18 12.75
CA SER A 72 15.02 -34.69 13.64
C SER A 72 15.55 -33.52 14.49
N PRO A 73 15.91 -33.75 15.77
CA PRO A 73 16.32 -32.67 16.67
C PRO A 73 17.44 -31.85 16.01
N VAL A 74 17.18 -30.56 15.82
CA VAL A 74 18.22 -29.61 15.43
C VAL A 74 19.25 -29.62 16.55
N GLY A 75 20.45 -30.14 16.24
CA GLY A 75 21.58 -30.13 17.16
C GLY A 75 21.91 -28.71 17.65
N PRO A 76 22.67 -28.58 18.74
CA PRO A 76 22.89 -27.30 19.40
C PRO A 76 23.46 -26.26 18.42
N ARG A 77 22.87 -25.06 18.46
CA ARG A 77 23.33 -23.88 17.70
C ARG A 77 24.81 -23.61 18.01
N PRO A 78 25.70 -23.46 17.01
CA PRO A 78 27.06 -23.06 17.27
C PRO A 78 27.10 -21.60 17.77
N SER A 79 27.48 -21.45 19.04
CA SER A 79 27.68 -20.17 19.74
C SER A 79 28.96 -19.48 19.26
N SER A 80 29.03 -18.99 18.02
CA SER A 80 30.11 -18.07 17.62
C SER A 80 29.78 -17.30 16.34
N LEU A 81 28.97 -16.26 16.49
CA LEU A 81 29.02 -15.09 15.60
C LEU A 81 29.63 -13.96 16.41
N LYS A 82 30.91 -13.70 16.17
CA LYS A 82 31.64 -12.56 16.72
C LYS A 82 30.95 -11.27 16.24
N PRO A 83 30.72 -10.25 17.10
CA PRO A 83 30.05 -9.03 16.67
C PRO A 83 30.79 -8.39 15.50
N ARG A 84 30.08 -8.10 14.41
CA ARG A 84 30.56 -7.20 13.36
C ARG A 84 30.83 -5.84 14.00
N PRO A 85 31.99 -5.20 13.74
CA PRO A 85 32.20 -3.84 14.18
C PRO A 85 31.13 -2.97 13.52
N GLN A 86 30.38 -2.22 14.34
CA GLN A 86 29.43 -1.24 13.84
C GLN A 86 30.23 -0.14 13.16
N THR A 87 30.25 -0.14 11.83
CA THR A 87 30.75 1.01 11.09
C THR A 87 29.86 2.19 11.43
N LEU A 88 30.45 3.16 12.10
CA LEU A 88 29.90 4.46 12.45
C LEU A 88 29.19 5.08 11.23
N CYS A 89 27.86 5.18 11.25
CA CYS A 89 27.13 5.96 10.25
C CYS A 89 27.44 7.46 10.45
N PRO A 90 27.84 8.22 9.41
CA PRO A 90 27.92 9.66 9.52
C PRO A 90 26.52 10.27 9.31
N SER A 91 25.93 10.73 10.43
CA SER A 91 24.94 11.84 10.54
C SER A 91 23.51 11.68 9.96
N PRO A 92 22.44 12.16 10.66
CA PRO A 92 21.05 11.79 10.39
C PRO A 92 20.21 12.87 9.68
N ARG A 93 20.68 13.47 8.58
CA ARG A 93 19.97 14.59 7.92
C ARG A 93 19.31 14.34 6.56
N ALA A 94 19.13 13.10 6.11
CA ALA A 94 18.50 12.86 4.82
C ALA A 94 17.60 11.60 4.77
N CYS A 95 16.52 11.55 5.56
CA CYS A 95 15.34 10.75 5.20
C CYS A 95 14.14 11.13 6.08
N GLY A 96 13.40 12.15 5.67
CA GLY A 96 12.15 12.53 6.32
C GLY A 96 10.95 11.87 5.64
N SER A 97 10.66 10.59 5.92
CA SER A 97 9.29 10.06 5.90
C SER A 97 9.18 8.63 6.47
N CYS A 98 9.42 8.47 7.77
CA CYS A 98 8.90 7.33 8.54
C CYS A 98 8.18 7.86 9.79
N ARG A 99 7.00 8.46 9.62
CA ARG A 99 5.95 8.47 10.65
C ARG A 99 5.06 7.26 10.33
N GLY A 100 4.75 6.31 11.20
CA GLY A 100 4.86 6.22 12.65
C GLY A 100 3.60 5.49 13.12
N SER A 101 3.70 4.19 13.39
CA SER A 101 2.65 3.42 14.07
C SER A 101 2.94 3.42 15.56
N ARG A 102 2.31 4.35 16.30
CA ARG A 102 2.10 4.24 17.74
C ARG A 102 0.66 3.79 17.96
N THR A 103 0.46 2.64 18.58
CA THR A 103 -0.80 2.24 19.20
C THR A 103 -0.63 2.32 20.72
N PRO A 104 -1.53 3.01 21.46
CA PRO A 104 -1.63 2.91 22.92
C PRO A 104 -2.98 2.29 23.34
N PRO A 105 -3.27 2.24 24.65
CA PRO A 105 -2.52 1.61 25.74
C PRO A 105 -2.96 0.15 25.98
#